data_AF-K1Q8R6-F1
#
_entry.id   AF-K1Q8R6-F1
#
_cell.length_a   1.000
_cell.length_b   1.000
_cell.length_c   1.000
_cell.angle_alpha   90.00
_cell.angle_beta   90.00
_cell.angle_gamma   90.00
#
_symmetry.space_group_name_H-M   'P 1'
#
loop_
_entity.id
_entity.type
_entity.pdbx_description
1 polymer ?
#
loop_
_entity_poly.entity_id
_entity_poly.type
_entity_poly.pdbx_seq_one_letter_code
_entity_poly.pdbx_strand_id
1 'polypeptide(L)'
;MLANTLYGRRFFPYYTWNILAGLDENGVGCVYSYDPVGNYERVRVNVTGSGESLIQPLLDNQFERQHQQFAAKPPPLNVDLSLADTEEIVKDAFYSAGERDIYTGDTVEVMVITGEGVRIETHELNID
;
A
#
# COMPACT_ATOMS: atom_id res chain seq x y z
N MET A 1 19.08 1.19 -4.49
CA MET A 1 19.17 0.74 -5.90
C MET A 1 18.07 1.35 -6.75
N LEU A 2 16.78 1.17 -6.42
CA LEU A 2 15.66 1.70 -7.21
C LEU A 2 15.65 3.23 -7.37
N ALA A 3 15.89 3.98 -6.29
CA ALA A 3 16.02 5.44 -6.33
C ALA A 3 17.03 5.93 -7.38
N ASN A 4 18.22 5.33 -7.42
CA ASN A 4 19.26 5.66 -8.39
C ASN A 4 18.85 5.30 -9.82
N THR A 5 18.13 4.19 -10.01
CA THR A 5 17.60 3.78 -11.32
C THR A 5 16.60 4.79 -11.86
N LEU A 6 15.66 5.25 -11.02
CA LEU A 6 14.67 6.26 -11.38
C LEU A 6 15.34 7.62 -11.65
N TYR A 7 16.24 8.05 -10.76
CA TYR A 7 16.96 9.31 -10.91
C TYR A 7 17.92 9.32 -12.10
N GLY A 8 18.47 8.17 -12.49
CA GLY A 8 19.31 8.03 -13.69
C GLY A 8 18.61 8.46 -14.98
N ARG A 9 17.27 8.48 -14.99
CA ARG A 9 16.45 8.99 -16.09
C ARG A 9 15.77 10.33 -15.77
N ARG A 10 16.31 11.15 -14.86
CA ARG A 10 15.69 12.41 -14.42
C ARG A 10 15.24 13.37 -15.53
N PHE A 11 15.92 13.38 -16.68
CA PHE A 11 15.59 14.24 -17.83
C PHE A 11 14.64 13.59 -18.86
N PHE A 12 14.36 12.30 -18.70
CA PHE A 12 13.29 11.59 -19.41
C PHE A 12 12.73 10.49 -18.49
N PRO A 13 11.97 10.87 -17.44
CA PRO A 13 11.64 9.98 -16.33
C PRO A 13 10.79 8.79 -16.74
N TYR A 14 10.90 7.71 -15.98
CA TYR A 14 9.91 6.65 -16.05
C TYR A 14 8.59 7.16 -15.47
N TYR A 15 7.50 7.05 -16.21
CA TYR A 15 6.17 7.41 -15.72
C TYR A 15 5.60 6.25 -14.91
N THR A 16 6.09 6.10 -13.67
CA THR A 16 5.78 5.00 -12.78
C THR A 16 5.77 5.48 -11.34
N TRP A 17 4.86 4.92 -10.56
CA TRP A 17 4.81 5.05 -9.11
C TRP A 17 5.11 3.69 -8.53
N ASN A 18 6.16 3.61 -7.72
CA ASN A 18 6.63 2.33 -7.21
C ASN A 18 6.45 2.27 -5.71
N ILE A 19 5.98 1.12 -5.24
CA ILE A 19 5.98 0.75 -3.82
C ILE A 19 6.91 -0.45 -3.69
N LEU A 20 7.87 -0.37 -2.79
CA LEU A 20 8.69 -1.50 -2.38
C LEU A 20 8.25 -1.94 -0.98
N ALA A 21 7.74 -3.16 -0.88
CA ALA A 21 7.32 -3.75 0.38
C ALA A 21 8.07 -5.04 0.67
N GLY A 22 8.31 -5.34 1.94
CA GLY A 22 8.98 -6.56 2.37
C GLY A 22 9.22 -6.60 3.87
N LEU A 23 10.15 -7.46 4.29
CA LEU A 23 10.63 -7.54 5.66
C LEU A 23 12.05 -6.98 5.73
N ASP A 24 12.36 -6.23 6.78
CA ASP A 24 13.73 -5.82 7.09
C ASP A 24 14.55 -6.96 7.74
N GLU A 25 15.81 -6.68 8.05
CA GLU A 25 16.75 -7.65 8.63
C GLU A 25 16.27 -8.26 9.96
N ASN A 26 15.34 -7.59 10.65
CA ASN A 26 14.77 -8.06 11.92
C ASN A 26 13.41 -8.75 11.74
N GLY A 27 12.96 -8.95 10.49
CA GLY A 27 11.66 -9.53 10.18
C GLY A 27 10.50 -8.55 10.37
N VAL A 28 10.77 -7.23 10.46
CA VAL A 28 9.73 -6.21 10.59
C VAL A 28 9.30 -5.72 9.22
N GLY A 29 7.99 -5.58 9.00
CA GLY A 29 7.44 -5.03 7.77
C GLY A 29 8.01 -3.65 7.43
N CYS A 30 8.36 -3.45 6.17
CA CYS A 30 8.81 -2.17 5.65
C CYS A 30 8.12 -1.86 4.32
N VAL A 31 7.70 -0.61 4.16
CA VAL A 31 7.10 -0.08 2.93
C VAL A 31 7.85 1.19 2.55
N TYR A 32 8.28 1.26 1.30
CA TYR A 32 8.94 2.42 0.72
C TYR A 32 8.15 2.92 -0.48
N SER A 33 7.76 4.18 -0.46
CA SER A 33 7.08 4.86 -1.56
C SER A 33 8.11 5.62 -2.40
N TYR A 34 8.01 5.55 -3.72
CA TYR A 34 8.91 6.22 -4.66
C TYR A 34 8.14 7.13 -5.61
N ASP A 35 8.67 8.33 -5.82
CA ASP A 35 8.23 9.21 -6.90
C ASP A 35 8.91 8.83 -8.25
N PRO A 36 8.39 9.31 -9.39
CA PRO A 36 8.95 9.03 -10.72
C PRO A 36 10.42 9.44 -10.93
N VAL A 37 10.97 10.31 -10.08
CA VAL A 37 12.35 10.80 -10.18
C VAL A 37 13.29 10.15 -9.16
N GLY A 38 12.78 9.24 -8.32
CA GLY A 38 13.57 8.45 -7.39
C GLY A 38 13.67 9.02 -5.98
N ASN A 39 12.93 10.06 -5.64
CA ASN A 39 12.73 10.41 -4.24
C ASN A 39 11.94 9.30 -3.55
N TYR A 40 12.28 8.98 -2.31
CA TYR A 40 11.60 7.91 -1.59
C TYR A 40 11.58 8.13 -0.08
N GLU A 41 10.60 7.53 0.57
CA GLU A 41 10.43 7.55 2.02
C GLU A 41 9.92 6.21 2.55
N ARG A 42 10.26 5.90 3.81
CA ARG A 42 9.68 4.74 4.52
C ARG A 42 8.39 5.18 5.19
N VAL A 43 7.31 4.50 4.88
CA VAL A 43 5.95 4.81 5.33
C VAL A 43 5.30 3.59 5.98
N ARG A 44 4.19 3.80 6.70
CA ARG A 44 3.41 2.72 7.32
C ARG A 44 2.58 1.99 6.28
N VAL A 45 1.87 2.77 5.48
CA VAL A 45 0.98 2.31 4.42
C VAL A 45 1.10 3.30 3.26
N ASN A 46 0.89 2.81 2.05
CA ASN A 46 0.91 3.64 0.86
C ASN A 46 0.04 3.01 -0.21
N VAL A 47 -0.64 3.86 -0.97
CA VAL A 47 -1.40 3.49 -2.15
C VAL A 47 -0.86 4.32 -3.31
N THR A 48 -0.75 3.71 -4.48
CA THR A 48 -0.38 4.41 -5.72
C THR A 48 -1.24 3.90 -6.85
N GLY A 49 -1.62 4.78 -7.77
CA GLY A 49 -2.43 4.45 -8.93
C GLY A 49 -3.72 5.26 -8.97
N SER A 50 -4.67 4.87 -9.81
CA SER A 50 -5.92 5.61 -10.02
C SER A 50 -6.81 5.64 -8.77
N GLY A 51 -6.90 4.53 -8.04
CA GLY A 51 -7.69 4.40 -6.81
C GLY A 51 -7.07 5.07 -5.55
N GLU A 52 -5.89 5.67 -5.65
CA GLU A 52 -5.16 6.25 -4.51
C GLU A 52 -6.01 7.24 -3.71
N SER A 53 -6.70 8.16 -4.40
CA SER A 53 -7.51 9.20 -3.77
C SER A 53 -8.73 8.67 -3.00
N LEU A 54 -9.13 7.42 -3.25
CA LEU A 54 -10.23 6.73 -2.56
C LEU A 54 -9.73 5.89 -1.39
N ILE A 55 -8.64 5.14 -1.62
CA ILE A 55 -8.13 4.15 -0.66
C ILE A 55 -7.24 4.81 0.40
N GLN A 56 -6.34 5.73 0.03
CA GLN A 56 -5.37 6.30 0.96
C GLN A 56 -6.03 6.96 2.19
N PRO A 57 -7.08 7.80 2.05
CA PRO A 57 -7.73 8.41 3.22
C PRO A 57 -8.42 7.39 4.15
N LEU A 58 -8.91 6.28 3.58
CA LEU A 58 -9.48 5.17 4.37
C LEU A 58 -8.39 4.52 5.21
N LEU A 59 -7.23 4.21 4.62
CA LEU A 59 -6.10 3.61 5.33
C LEU A 59 -5.50 4.57 6.36
N ASP A 60 -5.40 5.87 6.07
CA ASP A 60 -4.97 6.89 7.04
C ASP A 60 -5.89 6.91 8.27
N ASN A 61 -7.20 6.72 8.06
CA ASN A 61 -8.15 6.63 9.16
C ASN A 61 -8.05 5.28 9.90
N GLN A 62 -8.03 4.14 9.21
CA GLN A 62 -8.08 2.83 9.85
C GLN A 62 -6.74 2.42 10.47
N PHE A 63 -5.64 2.60 9.74
CA PHE A 63 -4.31 2.14 10.14
C PHE A 63 -3.54 3.19 10.93
N GLU A 64 -3.64 4.47 10.58
CA GLU A 64 -2.93 5.53 11.31
C GLU A 64 -3.81 6.24 12.36
N ARG A 65 -5.09 5.90 12.39
CA ARG A 65 -6.10 6.47 13.30
C ARG A 65 -6.13 8.00 13.18
N GLN A 66 -5.85 8.54 11.99
CA GLN A 66 -5.88 9.98 11.75
C GLN A 66 -7.31 10.50 12.00
N HIS A 67 -7.38 11.67 12.65
CA HIS A 67 -8.63 12.32 13.05
C HIS A 67 -9.53 11.53 14.03
N GLN A 68 -9.03 10.47 14.67
CA GLN A 68 -9.73 9.75 15.74
C GLN A 68 -9.26 10.26 17.12
N GLN A 69 -10.14 10.89 17.89
CA GLN A 69 -9.78 11.54 19.17
C GLN A 69 -9.47 10.55 20.30
N PHE A 70 -10.18 9.42 20.35
CA PHE A 70 -10.12 8.47 21.46
C PHE A 70 -9.33 7.20 21.13
N ALA A 71 -8.79 7.10 19.92
CA ALA A 71 -8.05 5.93 19.47
C ALA A 71 -6.58 6.05 19.86
N ALA A 72 -6.01 4.99 20.42
CA ALA A 72 -4.58 4.93 20.70
C ALA A 72 -3.79 5.09 19.38
N LYS A 73 -2.76 5.92 19.33
CA LYS A 73 -1.96 6.04 18.10
C LYS A 73 -1.07 4.81 17.92
N PRO A 74 -0.97 4.26 16.70
CA PRO A 74 -0.14 3.09 16.48
C PRO A 74 1.34 3.48 16.53
N PRO A 75 2.24 2.54 16.86
CA PRO A 75 3.69 2.79 16.91
C PRO A 75 4.23 3.31 15.58
N PRO A 76 5.34 4.06 15.57
CA PRO A 76 5.98 4.50 14.32
C PRO A 76 6.24 3.33 13.37
N LEU A 77 5.90 3.49 12.09
CA LEU A 77 6.11 2.48 11.05
C LEU A 77 5.41 1.14 11.29
N ASN A 78 4.38 1.12 12.14
CA ASN A 78 3.54 -0.04 12.42
C ASN A 78 2.06 0.39 12.45
N VAL A 79 1.15 -0.54 12.15
CA VAL A 79 -0.31 -0.33 12.13
C VAL A 79 -1.02 -0.92 13.36
N ASP A 80 -0.33 -1.75 14.15
CA ASP A 80 -0.82 -2.42 15.36
C ASP A 80 -2.17 -3.13 15.15
N LEU A 81 -2.21 -3.96 14.11
CA LEU A 81 -3.35 -4.77 13.71
C LEU A 81 -2.92 -6.21 13.46
N SER A 82 -3.86 -7.14 13.58
CA SER A 82 -3.61 -8.51 13.18
C SER A 82 -3.53 -8.61 11.65
N LEU A 83 -2.89 -9.69 11.16
CA LEU A 83 -2.83 -9.96 9.73
C LEU A 83 -4.24 -10.10 9.13
N ALA A 84 -5.15 -10.78 9.83
CA ALA A 84 -6.51 -11.00 9.37
C ALA A 84 -7.29 -9.68 9.22
N ASP A 85 -7.23 -8.80 10.23
CA ASP A 85 -7.90 -7.49 10.18
C ASP A 85 -7.31 -6.61 9.07
N THR A 86 -5.98 -6.67 8.90
CA THR A 86 -5.29 -5.92 7.84
C THR A 86 -5.73 -6.37 6.46
N GLU A 87 -5.82 -7.69 6.23
CA GLU A 87 -6.29 -8.25 4.96
C GLU A 87 -7.74 -7.89 4.68
N GLU A 88 -8.63 -7.94 5.68
CA GLU A 88 -10.04 -7.56 5.53
C GLU A 88 -10.18 -6.09 5.13
N ILE A 89 -9.48 -5.18 5.82
CA ILE A 89 -9.51 -3.74 5.51
C ILE A 89 -9.00 -3.47 4.08
N VAL A 90 -7.91 -4.13 3.66
CA VAL A 90 -7.37 -3.95 2.30
C VAL A 90 -8.36 -4.46 1.25
N LYS A 91 -8.96 -5.64 1.47
CA LYS A 91 -9.96 -6.21 0.54
C LYS A 91 -11.18 -5.30 0.41
N ASP A 92 -11.71 -4.81 1.52
CA ASP A 92 -12.85 -3.88 1.54
C ASP A 92 -12.53 -2.54 0.86
N ALA A 93 -11.31 -2.03 1.04
CA ALA A 93 -10.87 -0.80 0.40
C ALA A 93 -10.82 -0.92 -1.14
N PHE A 94 -10.28 -2.02 -1.66
CA PHE A 94 -10.26 -2.28 -3.11
C PHE A 94 -11.65 -2.55 -3.68
N TYR A 95 -12.51 -3.25 -2.94
CA TYR A 95 -13.91 -3.43 -3.32
C TYR A 95 -14.63 -2.08 -3.46
N SER A 96 -14.49 -1.22 -2.45
CA SER A 96 -15.05 0.13 -2.46
C SER A 96 -14.49 1.03 -3.57
N ALA A 97 -13.20 0.88 -3.89
CA ALA A 97 -12.58 1.63 -4.97
C ALA A 97 -13.07 1.18 -6.35
N GLY A 98 -13.27 -0.13 -6.55
CA GLY A 98 -13.79 -0.68 -7.81
C GLY A 98 -15.18 -0.16 -8.18
N GLU A 99 -16.02 0.16 -7.20
CA GLU A 99 -17.35 0.76 -7.42
C GLU A 99 -17.32 2.20 -7.96
N ARG A 100 -16.16 2.88 -7.88
CA ARG A 100 -16.07 4.33 -8.09
C ARG A 100 -14.98 4.75 -9.08
N ASP A 101 -13.90 3.99 -9.16
CA ASP A 101 -12.80 4.24 -10.09
C ASP A 101 -12.87 3.28 -11.28
N ILE A 102 -13.15 3.83 -12.46
CA ILE A 102 -13.30 3.08 -13.72
C ILE A 102 -12.02 2.33 -14.16
N TYR A 103 -10.87 2.63 -13.54
CA TYR A 103 -9.60 1.98 -13.84
C TYR A 103 -9.22 0.89 -12.81
N THR A 104 -9.98 0.74 -11.73
CA THR A 104 -9.78 -0.28 -10.70
C THR A 104 -10.89 -1.33 -10.81
N GLY A 105 -10.55 -2.59 -11.09
CA GLY A 105 -11.57 -3.63 -11.29
C GLY A 105 -11.00 -5.01 -11.61
N ASP A 106 -11.85 -5.90 -12.11
CA ASP A 106 -11.59 -7.30 -12.46
C ASP A 106 -11.21 -8.18 -11.26
N THR A 107 -9.97 -8.06 -10.79
CA THR A 107 -9.43 -8.85 -9.69
C THR A 107 -8.40 -8.06 -8.90
N VAL A 108 -8.35 -8.29 -7.59
CA VAL A 108 -7.26 -7.85 -6.73
C VAL A 108 -6.39 -9.04 -6.33
N GLU A 109 -5.09 -8.93 -6.57
CA GLU A 109 -4.09 -9.88 -6.09
C GLU A 109 -3.46 -9.36 -4.79
N VAL A 110 -3.66 -10.11 -3.71
CA VAL A 110 -3.14 -9.80 -2.37
C VAL A 110 -1.93 -10.68 -2.10
N MET A 111 -0.76 -10.05 -1.97
CA MET A 111 0.49 -10.72 -1.61
C MET A 111 0.81 -10.49 -0.14
N VAL A 112 0.88 -11.57 0.63
CA VAL A 112 1.18 -11.56 2.06
C VAL A 112 2.60 -12.07 2.26
N ILE A 113 3.49 -11.21 2.74
CA ILE A 113 4.91 -11.49 2.93
C ILE A 113 5.19 -11.71 4.42
N THR A 114 5.63 -12.92 4.79
CA THR A 114 6.01 -13.28 6.17
C THR A 114 7.40 -13.92 6.19
N GLY A 115 7.93 -14.21 7.38
CA GLY A 115 9.19 -14.94 7.53
C GLY A 115 9.14 -16.38 6.99
N GLU A 116 7.94 -16.93 6.75
CA GLU A 116 7.73 -18.27 6.20
C GLU A 116 7.69 -18.28 4.67
N GLY A 117 7.52 -17.11 4.04
CA GLY A 117 7.48 -16.96 2.60
C GLY A 117 6.42 -15.96 2.13
N VAL A 118 6.00 -16.10 0.88
CA VAL A 118 4.98 -15.25 0.26
C VAL A 118 3.75 -16.08 -0.07
N ARG A 119 2.59 -15.67 0.45
CA ARG A 119 1.28 -16.20 0.08
C ARG A 119 0.61 -15.23 -0.89
N ILE A 120 0.05 -15.75 -1.97
CA ILE A 120 -0.66 -14.95 -2.98
C ILE A 120 -2.11 -15.43 -3.01
N GLU A 121 -3.04 -14.50 -2.87
CA GLU A 121 -4.48 -14.73 -2.97
C GLU A 121 -5.07 -13.80 -4.02
N THR A 122 -5.97 -14.30 -4.86
CA THR A 122 -6.68 -13.48 -5.84
C THR A 122 -8.15 -13.41 -5.45
N HIS A 123 -8.72 -12.21 -5.47
CA HIS A 123 -10.13 -11.96 -5.21
C HIS A 123 -10.76 -11.25 -6.39
N GLU A 124 -11.98 -11.64 -6.73
CA GLU A 124 -12.75 -10.93 -7.75
C GLU A 124 -13.23 -9.59 -7.19
N LEU A 125 -13.14 -8.55 -8.02
CA LEU A 125 -13.81 -7.28 -7.80
C LEU A 125 -15.06 -7.22 -8.67
N ASN A 126 -15.96 -6.28 -8.41
CA ASN A 126 -17.16 -6.16 -9.23
C ASN A 126 -16.78 -5.88 -10.70
N ILE A 127 -17.48 -6.58 -11.59
CA ILE A 127 -17.33 -6.49 -13.03
C ILE A 127 -18.58 -5.76 -13.53
N ASP A 128 -18.45 -4.46 -13.79
CA ASP A 128 -19.45 -3.68 -14.54
C ASP A 128 -19.14 -3.67 -16.04
#